data_AF-D5Q965-F1
#
_entry.id   AF-D5Q965-F1
#
_cell.length_a   1.000
_cell.length_b   1.000
_cell.length_c   1.000
_cell.angle_alpha   90.00
_cell.angle_beta   90.00
_cell.angle_gamma   90.00
#
_symmetry.space_group_name_H-M   'P 1'
#
loop_
_entity.id
_entity.type
_entity.pdbx_description
1 polymer ?
#
loop_
_entity_poly.entity_id
_entity_poly.type
_entity_poly.pdbx_seq_one_letter_code
_entity_poly.pdbx_strand_id
1 'polypeptide(L)'
;MSGKVNIKTVISFAGAYVATVIGSGFATGQEILQFFTFYGYAGIVGGIISMVLFSWFGAEVIDKGRELKLKEPIKIYQVYCGKYLGIFFEWFGPLFLFGTLVIMIAGAGATLSEYYGLNPYVGRIGMAIVSLITVSLGLTRLSKILGNIGPIIIIFTLLVGAISLFSNIDALSNAGNMVDSLNIKTATSNGYFSGVLYTCYNVIIVITFLTGMGASA
;
A
#
# COMPACT_ATOMS: atom_id res chain seq x y z
N MET A 1 1.55 28.19 14.78
CA MET A 1 1.57 27.08 15.77
C MET A 1 2.84 26.25 15.55
N SER A 2 3.92 26.53 16.28
CA SER A 2 5.13 25.69 16.23
C SER A 2 5.00 24.61 17.31
N GLY A 3 4.26 23.55 16.99
CA GLY A 3 4.21 22.35 17.83
C GLY A 3 5.45 21.51 17.56
N LYS A 4 6.23 21.17 18.60
CA LYS A 4 7.38 20.26 18.46
C LYS A 4 6.92 18.97 17.77
N VAL A 5 7.52 18.68 16.61
CA VAL A 5 7.24 17.46 15.85
C VAL A 5 7.60 16.26 16.72
N ASN A 6 6.59 15.43 17.05
CA ASN A 6 6.83 14.20 17.77
C ASN A 6 7.26 13.10 16.78
N ILE A 7 8.57 12.87 16.71
CA ILE A 7 9.18 11.89 15.79
C ILE A 7 8.55 10.50 15.91
N LYS A 8 8.17 10.06 17.12
CA LYS A 8 7.49 8.77 17.30
C LYS A 8 6.13 8.73 16.62
N THR A 9 5.39 9.84 16.64
CA THR A 9 4.09 9.95 15.97
C THR A 9 4.28 9.94 14.45
N VAL A 10 5.29 10.66 13.94
CA VAL A 10 5.64 10.66 12.52
C VAL A 10 5.98 9.25 12.02
N ILE A 11 6.87 8.55 12.73
CA ILE A 11 7.26 7.18 12.38
C ILE A 11 6.05 6.24 12.42
N SER A 12 5.19 6.36 13.44
CA SER A 12 3.98 5.53 13.54
C SER A 12 2.98 5.80 12.40
N PHE A 13 2.77 7.06 12.02
CA PHE A 13 1.82 7.42 10.96
C PHE A 13 2.35 7.03 9.58
N ALA A 14 3.62 7.33 9.30
CA ALA A 14 4.29 6.92 8.07
C ALA A 14 4.35 5.39 7.96
N GLY A 15 4.71 4.70 9.05
CA GLY A 15 4.72 3.25 9.13
C GLY A 15 3.34 2.65 8.88
N ALA A 16 2.30 3.21 9.49
CA ALA A 16 0.94 2.73 9.30
C ALA A 16 0.47 2.94 7.85
N TYR A 17 0.81 4.08 7.25
CA TYR A 17 0.50 4.36 5.86
C TYR A 17 1.19 3.34 4.94
N VAL A 18 2.51 3.16 5.06
CA VAL A 18 3.28 2.20 4.27
C VAL A 18 2.75 0.77 4.44
N ALA A 19 2.52 0.33 5.68
CA ALA A 19 2.01 -1.01 5.98
C ALA A 19 0.58 -1.25 5.43
N THR A 20 -0.21 -0.19 5.22
CA THR A 20 -1.55 -0.31 4.65
C THR A 20 -1.51 -0.46 3.12
N VAL A 21 -0.56 0.22 2.46
CA VAL A 21 -0.39 0.14 0.99
C VAL A 21 0.20 -1.20 0.57
N ILE A 22 1.09 -1.78 1.40
CA ILE A 22 1.78 -3.02 1.06
C ILE A 22 0.83 -4.21 1.20
N GLY A 23 0.48 -4.81 0.06
CA GLY A 23 -0.28 -6.05 -0.03
C GLY A 23 0.55 -7.25 -0.46
N SER A 24 -0.12 -8.38 -0.72
CA SER A 24 0.47 -9.60 -1.26
C SER A 24 1.09 -9.40 -2.64
N GLY A 25 0.54 -8.49 -3.46
CA GLY A 25 1.09 -8.14 -4.77
C GLY A 25 2.45 -7.45 -4.66
N PHE A 26 2.60 -6.52 -3.71
CA PHE A 26 3.88 -5.91 -3.36
C PHE A 26 4.84 -6.96 -2.77
N ALA A 27 4.38 -7.76 -1.80
CA ALA A 27 5.22 -8.75 -1.11
C ALA A 27 5.78 -9.83 -2.05
N THR A 28 5.00 -10.24 -3.07
CA THR A 28 5.44 -11.16 -4.12
C THR A 28 6.24 -10.47 -5.24
N GLY A 29 6.33 -9.14 -5.23
CA GLY A 29 7.00 -8.33 -6.24
C GLY A 29 6.19 -8.14 -7.53
N GLN A 30 5.02 -8.75 -7.67
CA GLN A 30 4.21 -8.70 -8.89
C GLN A 30 3.71 -7.30 -9.22
N GLU A 31 3.22 -6.56 -8.22
CA GLU A 31 2.77 -5.16 -8.43
C GLU A 31 3.95 -4.30 -8.87
N ILE A 32 5.09 -4.43 -8.22
CA ILE A 32 6.29 -3.63 -8.55
C ILE A 32 6.79 -3.96 -9.95
N LEU A 33 6.76 -5.23 -10.33
CA LEU A 33 7.16 -5.69 -11.65
C LEU A 33 6.27 -5.09 -12.75
N GLN A 34 4.95 -5.13 -12.57
CA GLN A 34 3.96 -4.69 -13.57
C GLN A 34 3.80 -3.17 -13.66
N PHE A 35 4.01 -2.45 -12.55
CA PHE A 35 3.85 -0.99 -12.50
C PHE A 35 5.17 -0.23 -12.69
N PHE A 36 6.33 -0.82 -12.38
CA PHE A 36 7.60 -0.09 -12.42
C PHE A 36 8.68 -0.85 -13.17
N THR A 37 9.08 -2.05 -12.72
CA THR A 37 10.28 -2.72 -13.22
C THR A 37 10.22 -3.00 -14.72
N PHE A 38 9.05 -3.34 -15.26
CA PHE A 38 8.88 -3.60 -16.70
C PHE A 38 9.26 -2.40 -17.59
N TYR A 39 9.15 -1.16 -17.10
CA TYR A 39 9.42 0.02 -17.91
C TYR A 39 10.89 0.50 -17.83
N GLY A 40 11.78 -0.30 -17.21
CA GLY A 40 13.18 0.06 -17.03
C GLY A 40 13.36 1.44 -16.36
N TYR A 41 14.15 2.32 -16.97
CA TYR A 41 14.41 3.66 -16.45
C TYR A 41 13.15 4.54 -16.35
N ALA A 42 12.18 4.38 -17.25
CA ALA A 42 10.91 5.12 -17.15
C ALA A 42 10.11 4.69 -15.90
N GLY A 43 10.27 3.43 -15.49
CA GLY A 43 9.70 2.90 -14.25
C GLY A 43 10.26 3.57 -12.99
N ILE A 44 11.55 3.93 -12.99
CA ILE A 44 12.16 4.68 -11.87
C ILE A 44 11.51 6.06 -11.74
N VAL A 45 11.32 6.76 -12.86
CA VAL A 45 10.63 8.06 -12.87
C VAL A 45 9.18 7.89 -12.44
N GLY A 46 8.49 6.84 -12.90
CA GLY A 46 7.15 6.47 -12.42
C GLY A 46 7.11 6.29 -10.90
N GLY A 47 8.11 5.61 -10.31
CA GLY A 47 8.23 5.45 -8.86
C GLY A 47 8.42 6.78 -8.11
N ILE A 48 9.21 7.70 -8.66
CA ILE A 48 9.37 9.06 -8.10
C ILE A 48 8.03 9.83 -8.16
N ILE A 49 7.30 9.72 -9.28
CA ILE A 49 5.96 10.31 -9.41
C ILE A 49 5.04 9.75 -8.33
N SER A 50 5.00 8.42 -8.14
CA SER A 50 4.19 7.81 -7.08
C SER A 50 4.59 8.30 -5.68
N MET A 51 5.90 8.42 -5.41
CA MET A 51 6.40 8.92 -4.13
C MET A 51 5.87 10.33 -3.82
N VAL A 52 5.96 11.24 -4.79
CA VAL A 52 5.48 12.62 -4.64
C VAL A 52 3.96 12.64 -4.42
N LEU A 53 3.21 11.89 -5.24
CA LEU A 53 1.75 11.85 -5.15
C LEU A 53 1.27 11.23 -3.84
N PHE A 54 1.86 10.13 -3.37
CA PHE A 54 1.52 9.55 -2.07
C PHE A 54 1.84 10.48 -0.91
N SER A 55 2.98 11.18 -0.96
CA SER A 55 3.37 12.12 0.09
C SER A 55 2.38 13.28 0.20
N TRP A 56 2.01 13.87 -0.94
CA TRP A 56 1.02 14.94 -1.00
C TRP A 56 -0.36 14.47 -0.57
N PHE A 57 -0.84 13.37 -1.14
CA PHE A 57 -2.17 12.82 -0.85
C PHE A 57 -2.32 12.41 0.62
N GLY A 58 -1.32 11.71 1.16
CA GLY A 58 -1.34 11.28 2.55
C GLY A 58 -1.41 12.45 3.53
N ALA A 59 -0.63 13.51 3.27
CA ALA A 59 -0.68 14.73 4.08
C ALA A 59 -2.06 15.39 4.03
N GLU A 60 -2.59 15.63 2.84
CA GLU A 60 -3.88 16.29 2.63
C GLU A 60 -5.04 15.52 3.31
N VAL A 61 -5.07 14.18 3.17
CA VAL A 61 -6.13 13.36 3.77
C VAL A 61 -6.02 13.29 5.29
N ILE A 62 -4.82 13.18 5.85
CA ILE A 62 -4.64 13.19 7.32
C ILE A 62 -5.05 14.55 7.88
N ASP A 63 -4.64 15.64 7.25
CA ASP A 63 -4.98 16.99 7.68
C ASP A 63 -6.50 17.23 7.60
N LYS A 64 -7.16 16.80 6.51
CA LYS A 64 -8.63 16.87 6.42
C LYS A 64 -9.34 15.97 7.42
N GLY A 65 -8.81 14.78 7.71
CA GLY A 65 -9.32 13.92 8.77
C GLY A 65 -9.28 14.61 10.13
N ARG A 66 -8.19 15.32 10.42
CA ARG A 66 -8.00 16.08 11.67
C ARG A 66 -8.90 17.31 11.76
N GLU A 67 -9.08 18.03 10.66
CA GLU A 67 -9.94 19.22 10.57
C GLU A 67 -11.43 18.85 10.75
N LEU A 68 -11.90 17.86 9.98
CA LEU A 68 -13.34 17.58 9.87
C LEU A 68 -13.85 16.63 10.95
N LYS A 69 -12.99 15.76 11.50
CA LYS A 69 -13.33 14.74 12.52
C LYS A 69 -14.65 14.02 12.21
N LEU A 70 -14.77 13.56 10.97
CA LEU A 70 -15.97 12.90 10.48
C LEU A 70 -16.33 11.71 11.37
N LYS A 71 -17.59 11.63 11.80
CA LYS A 71 -18.11 10.49 12.57
C LYS A 71 -17.92 9.18 11.82
N GLU A 72 -18.07 9.24 10.50
CA GLU A 72 -17.84 8.13 9.56
C GLU A 72 -16.71 8.55 8.60
N PRO A 73 -15.48 8.01 8.76
CA PRO A 73 -14.34 8.38 7.92
C PRO A 73 -14.59 8.20 6.42
N ILE A 74 -15.50 7.30 6.04
CA ILE A 74 -15.84 7.04 4.63
C ILE A 74 -16.52 8.22 3.94
N LYS A 75 -17.15 9.13 4.70
CA LYS A 75 -17.77 10.35 4.16
C LYS A 75 -16.75 11.31 3.55
N ILE A 76 -15.45 11.07 3.74
CA ILE A 76 -14.38 11.83 3.08
C ILE A 76 -14.50 11.82 1.55
N TYR A 77 -15.07 10.75 0.97
CA TYR A 77 -15.33 10.69 -0.47
C TYR A 77 -16.34 11.77 -0.93
N GLN A 78 -17.37 12.05 -0.12
CA GLN A 78 -18.32 13.13 -0.41
C GLN A 78 -17.69 14.53 -0.28
N VAL A 79 -16.70 14.68 0.62
CA VAL A 79 -15.97 15.93 0.79
C VAL A 79 -15.15 16.27 -0.46
N TYR A 80 -14.39 15.30 -0.99
CA TYR A 80 -13.54 15.53 -2.16
C TYR A 80 -14.28 15.46 -3.49
N CYS A 81 -15.22 14.52 -3.65
CA CYS A 81 -15.87 14.23 -4.93
C CYS A 81 -17.28 14.82 -5.04
N GLY A 82 -17.76 15.53 -4.01
CA GLY A 82 -19.12 16.07 -3.95
C GLY A 82 -20.18 14.98 -3.79
N LYS A 83 -21.45 15.37 -3.93
CA LYS A 83 -22.60 14.51 -3.61
C LYS A 83 -22.65 13.25 -4.47
N TYR A 84 -22.64 13.38 -5.80
CA TYR A 84 -22.91 12.24 -6.69
C TYR A 84 -21.73 11.26 -6.77
N LEU A 85 -20.54 11.75 -7.14
CA LEU A 85 -19.34 10.90 -7.23
C LEU A 85 -18.88 10.43 -5.85
N GLY A 86 -19.04 11.25 -4.81
CA GLY A 86 -18.69 10.84 -3.45
C GLY A 86 -19.56 9.71 -2.91
N ILE A 87 -20.87 9.73 -3.18
CA ILE A 87 -21.76 8.61 -2.83
C ILE A 87 -21.35 7.34 -3.59
N PHE A 88 -20.96 7.45 -4.87
CA PHE A 88 -20.43 6.30 -5.61
C PHE A 88 -19.21 5.70 -4.91
N PHE A 89 -18.20 6.51 -4.58
CA PHE A 89 -16.99 6.02 -3.90
C PHE A 89 -17.23 5.55 -2.47
N GLU A 90 -18.22 6.10 -1.77
CA GLU A 90 -18.64 5.62 -0.46
C GLU A 90 -19.15 4.18 -0.51
N TRP A 91 -19.85 3.78 -1.59
CA TRP A 91 -20.29 2.40 -1.79
C TRP A 91 -19.22 1.52 -2.44
N PHE A 92 -18.48 2.08 -3.39
CA PHE A 92 -17.44 1.36 -4.11
C PHE A 92 -16.22 1.05 -3.25
N GLY A 93 -15.82 1.96 -2.36
CA GLY A 93 -14.66 1.79 -1.47
C GLY A 93 -14.74 0.51 -0.62
N PRO A 94 -15.81 0.27 0.16
CA PRO A 94 -15.99 -0.94 0.94
C PRO A 94 -16.03 -2.21 0.09
N LEU A 95 -16.68 -2.15 -1.08
CA LEU A 95 -16.71 -3.26 -2.02
C LEU A 95 -15.30 -3.60 -2.53
N PHE A 96 -14.53 -2.57 -2.89
CA PHE A 96 -13.15 -2.70 -3.33
C PHE A 96 -12.26 -3.29 -2.22
N LEU A 97 -12.37 -2.75 -1.01
CA LEU A 97 -11.65 -3.24 0.19
C LEU A 97 -12.01 -4.70 0.52
N PHE A 98 -13.26 -5.10 0.33
CA PHE A 98 -13.66 -6.50 0.49
C PHE A 98 -12.97 -7.40 -0.55
N GLY A 99 -12.89 -6.97 -1.81
CA GLY A 99 -12.12 -7.67 -2.84
C GLY A 99 -10.64 -7.79 -2.46
N THR A 100 -10.02 -6.71 -1.98
CA THR A 100 -8.65 -6.71 -1.49
C THR A 100 -8.48 -7.70 -0.34
N LEU A 101 -9.39 -7.73 0.64
CA LEU A 101 -9.35 -8.68 1.76
C LEU A 101 -9.33 -10.14 1.27
N VAL A 102 -10.19 -10.49 0.31
CA VAL A 102 -10.24 -11.86 -0.26
C VAL A 102 -8.92 -12.22 -0.94
N ILE A 103 -8.35 -11.30 -1.73
CA ILE A 103 -7.06 -11.52 -2.40
C ILE A 103 -5.92 -11.69 -1.38
N MET A 104 -5.91 -10.91 -0.30
CA MET A 104 -4.89 -11.01 0.75
C MET A 104 -4.97 -12.34 1.50
N ILE A 105 -6.17 -12.79 1.85
CA ILE A 105 -6.37 -14.10 2.52
C ILE A 105 -5.94 -15.24 1.57
N ALA A 106 -6.26 -15.16 0.28
CA ALA A 106 -5.81 -16.12 -0.71
C ALA A 106 -4.28 -16.14 -0.83
N GLY A 107 -3.65 -14.96 -0.84
CA GLY A 107 -2.20 -14.79 -0.85
C GLY A 107 -1.52 -15.48 0.34
N ALA A 108 -2.02 -15.27 1.56
CA ALA A 108 -1.49 -15.94 2.75
C ALA A 108 -1.56 -17.49 2.64
N GLY A 109 -2.65 -18.01 2.08
CA GLY A 109 -2.78 -19.45 1.79
C GLY A 109 -1.77 -19.96 0.76
N ALA A 110 -1.55 -19.20 -0.32
CA ALA A 110 -0.58 -19.56 -1.35
C ALA A 110 0.85 -19.55 -0.79
N THR A 111 1.24 -18.49 -0.06
CA THR A 111 2.56 -18.38 0.56
C THR A 111 2.87 -19.56 1.48
N LEU A 112 1.98 -19.93 2.41
CA LEU A 112 2.25 -21.07 3.29
C LEU A 112 2.29 -22.40 2.55
N SER A 113 1.51 -22.54 1.47
CA SER A 113 1.55 -23.74 0.63
C SER A 113 2.85 -23.84 -0.17
N GLU A 114 3.36 -22.73 -0.71
CA GLU A 114 4.56 -22.70 -1.55
C GLU A 114 5.84 -22.86 -0.72
N TYR A 115 5.96 -22.15 0.40
CA TYR A 115 7.19 -22.18 1.21
C TYR A 115 7.26 -23.34 2.19
N TYR A 116 6.12 -23.84 2.69
CA TYR A 116 6.09 -24.87 3.73
C TYR A 116 5.35 -26.16 3.31
N GLY A 117 4.79 -26.22 2.09
CA GLY A 117 4.04 -27.40 1.62
C GLY A 117 2.74 -27.65 2.39
N LEU A 118 2.25 -26.68 3.18
CA LEU A 118 1.04 -26.82 3.98
C LEU A 118 -0.22 -26.74 3.13
N ASN A 119 -1.32 -27.32 3.63
CA ASN A 119 -2.61 -27.15 2.99
C ASN A 119 -3.00 -25.65 2.97
N PRO A 120 -3.37 -25.07 1.81
CA PRO A 120 -3.73 -23.65 1.68
C PRO A 120 -4.81 -23.17 2.66
N TYR A 121 -5.71 -24.06 3.11
CA TYR A 121 -6.74 -23.71 4.10
C TYR A 121 -6.14 -23.25 5.43
N VAL A 122 -4.97 -23.75 5.83
CA VAL A 122 -4.28 -23.36 7.07
C VAL A 122 -3.92 -21.87 7.02
N GLY A 123 -3.30 -21.42 5.93
CA GLY A 123 -2.94 -20.00 5.76
C GLY A 123 -4.15 -19.09 5.64
N ARG A 124 -5.19 -19.53 4.90
CA ARG A 124 -6.42 -18.75 4.72
C ARG A 124 -7.18 -18.55 6.04
N ILE A 125 -7.42 -19.64 6.78
CA ILE A 125 -8.14 -19.60 8.06
C ILE A 125 -7.32 -18.84 9.09
N GLY A 126 -6.01 -19.11 9.17
CA GLY A 126 -5.10 -18.38 10.06
C GLY A 126 -5.14 -16.87 9.82
N MET A 127 -5.04 -16.44 8.56
CA MET A 127 -5.09 -15.02 8.20
C MET A 127 -6.44 -14.40 8.52
N ALA A 128 -7.55 -15.10 8.26
CA ALA A 128 -8.89 -14.64 8.60
C ALA A 128 -9.02 -14.41 10.12
N ILE A 129 -8.57 -15.35 10.96
CA ILE A 129 -8.59 -15.22 12.41
C ILE A 129 -7.74 -14.03 12.88
N VAL A 130 -6.52 -13.89 12.38
CA VAL A 130 -5.63 -12.76 12.74
C VAL A 130 -6.25 -11.43 12.32
N SER A 131 -6.87 -11.35 11.14
CA SER A 131 -7.55 -10.14 10.68
C SER A 131 -8.75 -9.77 11.58
N LEU A 132 -9.53 -10.77 12.02
CA LEU A 132 -10.66 -10.56 12.91
C LEU A 132 -10.21 -10.07 14.29
N ILE A 133 -9.15 -10.67 14.84
CA ILE A 133 -8.58 -10.25 16.12
C ILE A 133 -8.08 -8.81 16.01
N THR A 134 -7.29 -8.50 14.98
CA THR A 134 -6.67 -7.17 14.83
C THR A 134 -7.70 -6.06 14.64
N VAL A 135 -8.75 -6.28 13.85
CA VAL A 135 -9.82 -5.26 13.70
C VAL A 135 -10.64 -5.10 14.98
N SER A 136 -10.83 -6.17 15.75
CA SER A 136 -11.58 -6.13 17.02
C SER A 136 -10.87 -5.31 18.11
N LEU A 137 -9.56 -5.03 17.97
CA LEU A 137 -8.81 -4.15 18.88
C LEU A 137 -9.11 -2.66 18.68
N GLY A 138 -9.83 -2.30 17.61
CA GLY A 138 -10.19 -0.92 17.27
C GLY A 138 -9.09 -0.15 16.54
N LEU A 139 -9.48 0.98 15.95
CA LEU A 139 -8.65 1.77 15.03
C LEU A 139 -7.32 2.25 15.66
N THR A 140 -7.34 2.71 16.91
CA THR A 140 -6.14 3.20 17.61
C THR A 140 -5.08 2.10 17.79
N ARG A 141 -5.51 0.87 18.12
CA ARG A 141 -4.60 -0.27 18.27
C ARG A 141 -4.11 -0.75 16.91
N LEU A 142 -4.99 -0.82 15.92
CA LEU A 142 -4.65 -1.17 14.55
C LEU A 142 -3.57 -0.23 13.98
N SER A 143 -3.75 1.08 14.12
CA SER A 143 -2.76 2.09 13.69
C SER A 143 -1.41 1.92 14.37
N LYS A 144 -1.38 1.60 15.68
CA LYS A 144 -0.12 1.32 16.40
C LYS A 144 0.56 0.04 15.91
N ILE A 145 -0.19 -1.02 15.64
CA ILE A 145 0.35 -2.28 15.11
C ILE A 145 0.97 -2.03 13.74
N LEU A 146 0.23 -1.41 12.83
CA LEU A 146 0.71 -1.07 11.49
C LEU A 146 1.90 -0.10 11.53
N GLY A 147 1.84 0.90 12.42
CA GLY A 147 2.92 1.86 12.65
C GLY A 147 4.24 1.24 13.11
N ASN A 148 4.18 0.13 13.84
CA ASN A 148 5.37 -0.62 14.25
C ASN A 148 5.86 -1.60 13.17
N ILE A 149 4.93 -2.21 12.43
CA ILE A 149 5.26 -3.15 11.34
C ILE A 149 5.87 -2.42 10.14
N GLY A 150 5.38 -1.23 9.81
CA GLY A 150 5.84 -0.45 8.66
C GLY A 150 7.35 -0.25 8.59
N PRO A 151 8.02 0.27 9.65
CA PRO A 151 9.48 0.40 9.68
C PRO A 151 10.22 -0.91 9.46
N ILE A 152 9.70 -2.02 10.01
CA ILE A 152 10.30 -3.36 9.82
C ILE A 152 10.24 -3.75 8.35
N ILE A 153 9.09 -3.57 7.69
CA ILE A 153 8.93 -3.86 6.26
C ILE A 153 9.87 -2.98 5.43
N ILE A 154 9.95 -1.68 5.72
CA ILE A 154 10.84 -0.75 4.98
C ILE A 154 12.29 -1.22 5.07
N ILE A 155 12.79 -1.50 6.28
CA ILE A 155 14.16 -1.95 6.49
C ILE A 155 14.39 -3.27 5.75
N PHE A 156 13.48 -4.23 5.87
CA PHE A 156 13.59 -5.52 5.22
C PHE A 156 13.62 -5.40 3.69
N THR A 157 12.73 -4.62 3.09
CA THR A 157 12.69 -4.37 1.64
C THR A 157 13.96 -3.69 1.15
N LEU A 158 14.48 -2.70 1.88
CA LEU A 158 15.74 -2.03 1.54
C LEU A 158 16.94 -2.98 1.62
N LEU A 159 16.98 -3.83 2.65
CA LEU A 159 18.04 -4.84 2.80
C LEU A 159 18.02 -5.86 1.66
N VAL A 160 16.86 -6.45 1.37
CA VAL A 160 16.72 -7.41 0.27
C VAL A 160 17.08 -6.74 -1.06
N GLY A 161 16.57 -5.54 -1.32
CA GLY A 161 16.89 -4.77 -2.53
C GLY A 161 18.38 -4.46 -2.67
N ALA A 162 19.03 -4.05 -1.59
CA ALA A 162 20.47 -3.79 -1.59
C ALA A 162 21.29 -5.06 -1.85
N ILE A 163 20.98 -6.16 -1.15
CA ILE A 163 21.65 -7.46 -1.36
C ILE A 163 21.48 -7.92 -2.81
N SER A 164 20.26 -7.85 -3.36
CA SER A 164 19.99 -8.22 -4.74
C SER A 164 20.76 -7.35 -5.75
N LEU A 165 20.86 -6.03 -5.50
CA LEU A 165 21.60 -5.11 -6.36
C LEU A 165 23.11 -5.40 -6.35
N PHE A 166 23.70 -5.53 -5.16
CA PHE A 166 25.15 -5.76 -5.04
C PHE A 166 25.57 -7.15 -5.50
N SER A 167 24.69 -8.16 -5.37
CA SER A 167 24.97 -9.52 -5.85
C SER A 167 24.89 -9.67 -7.36
N ASN A 168 24.25 -8.71 -8.06
CA ASN A 168 24.00 -8.77 -9.51
C ASN A 168 24.47 -7.49 -10.22
N ILE A 169 25.50 -6.82 -9.68
CA ILE A 169 25.93 -5.51 -10.16
C ILE A 169 26.39 -5.55 -11.63
N ASP A 170 27.02 -6.66 -12.05
CA ASP A 170 27.49 -6.86 -13.42
C ASP A 170 26.32 -7.00 -14.42
N ALA A 171 25.21 -7.59 -13.98
CA ALA A 171 24.01 -7.78 -14.79
C ALA A 171 23.20 -6.49 -14.96
N LEU A 172 23.48 -5.44 -14.16
CA LEU A 172 22.74 -4.18 -14.20
C LEU A 172 22.87 -3.48 -15.57
N SER A 173 24.03 -3.63 -16.21
CA SER A 173 24.30 -3.10 -17.55
C SER A 173 23.37 -3.68 -18.64
N ASN A 174 22.91 -4.93 -18.46
CA ASN A 174 22.03 -5.64 -19.38
C ASN A 174 20.58 -5.72 -18.88
N ALA A 175 20.28 -5.16 -17.70
CA ALA A 175 18.97 -5.29 -17.06
C ALA A 175 17.83 -4.76 -17.95
N GLY A 176 18.05 -3.64 -18.67
CA GLY A 176 17.06 -3.10 -19.62
C GLY A 176 16.68 -4.10 -20.72
N ASN A 177 17.68 -4.75 -21.34
CA ASN A 177 17.46 -5.73 -22.40
C ASN A 177 16.79 -7.02 -21.88
N MET A 178 17.07 -7.39 -20.62
CA MET A 178 16.43 -8.56 -20.00
C MET A 178 14.94 -8.33 -19.78
N VAL A 179 14.52 -7.11 -19.43
CA VAL A 179 13.11 -6.78 -19.18
C VAL A 179 12.27 -6.88 -20.44
N ASP A 180 12.78 -6.43 -21.60
CA ASP A 180 12.08 -6.53 -22.90
C ASP A 180 11.80 -7.98 -23.32
N SER A 181 12.58 -8.93 -22.82
CA SER A 181 12.40 -10.37 -23.09
C SER A 181 11.31 -11.03 -22.24
N LEU A 182 10.82 -10.34 -21.21
CA LEU A 182 9.82 -10.88 -20.28
C LEU A 182 8.40 -10.61 -20.82
N ASN A 183 7.61 -11.66 -20.99
CA ASN A 183 6.21 -11.52 -21.40
C ASN A 183 5.30 -11.24 -20.19
N ILE A 184 5.39 -10.01 -19.65
CA ILE A 184 4.66 -9.57 -18.46
C ILE A 184 3.48 -8.68 -18.88
N LYS A 185 2.32 -8.89 -18.25
CA LYS A 185 1.18 -7.96 -18.40
C LYS A 185 1.51 -6.65 -17.69
N THR A 186 1.53 -5.55 -18.43
CA THR A 186 1.78 -4.22 -17.87
C THR A 186 0.49 -3.55 -17.43
N ALA A 187 0.59 -2.65 -16.44
CA ALA A 187 -0.54 -1.83 -16.01
C ALA A 187 -0.99 -0.81 -17.07
N THR A 188 -0.06 -0.37 -17.93
CA THR A 188 -0.29 0.59 -19.01
C THR A 188 0.81 0.45 -20.08
N SER A 189 0.76 1.24 -21.14
CA SER A 189 1.84 1.34 -22.14
C SER A 189 2.90 2.37 -21.76
N ASN A 190 2.64 3.24 -20.78
CA ASN A 190 3.52 4.36 -20.42
C ASN A 190 4.00 4.28 -18.96
N GLY A 191 5.31 4.07 -18.76
CA GLY A 191 5.92 3.93 -17.43
C GLY A 191 5.78 5.15 -16.52
N TYR A 192 5.71 6.36 -17.07
CA TYR A 192 5.48 7.58 -16.27
C TYR A 192 4.04 7.61 -15.73
N PHE A 193 3.08 7.30 -16.61
CA PHE A 193 1.66 7.25 -16.25
C PHE A 193 1.34 6.07 -15.33
N SER A 194 2.11 4.99 -15.43
CA SER A 194 2.02 3.84 -14.53
C SER A 194 2.17 4.25 -13.06
N GLY A 195 3.09 5.18 -12.76
CA GLY A 195 3.24 5.72 -11.40
C GLY A 195 2.01 6.47 -10.89
N VAL A 196 1.33 7.23 -11.76
CA VAL A 196 0.07 7.90 -11.43
C VAL A 196 -1.02 6.88 -11.14
N LEU A 197 -1.18 5.88 -12.00
CA LEU A 197 -2.16 4.81 -11.84
C LEU A 197 -1.92 4.00 -10.56
N TYR A 198 -0.66 3.70 -10.25
CA TYR A 198 -0.26 3.01 -9.03
C TYR A 198 -0.74 3.77 -7.79
N THR A 199 -0.56 5.10 -7.77
CA THR A 199 -1.06 5.92 -6.66
C THR A 199 -2.58 5.99 -6.64
N CYS A 200 -3.24 6.22 -7.78
CA CYS A 200 -4.70 6.35 -7.84
C CYS A 200 -5.44 5.11 -7.33
N TYR A 201 -4.98 3.89 -7.65
CA TYR A 201 -5.66 2.69 -7.14
C TYR A 201 -5.43 2.52 -5.62
N ASN A 202 -4.22 2.79 -5.14
CA ASN A 202 -3.88 2.66 -3.72
C ASN A 202 -4.58 3.70 -2.85
N VAL A 203 -4.83 4.89 -3.40
CA VAL A 203 -5.60 5.95 -2.74
C VAL A 203 -6.96 5.45 -2.25
N ILE A 204 -7.65 4.63 -3.04
CA ILE A 204 -8.96 4.05 -2.69
C ILE A 204 -8.83 3.16 -1.44
N ILE A 205 -7.72 2.44 -1.32
CA ILE A 205 -7.44 1.55 -0.18
C ILE A 205 -7.19 2.37 1.08
N VAL A 206 -6.39 3.44 0.98
CA VAL A 206 -5.85 4.13 2.16
C VAL A 206 -6.69 5.29 2.66
N ILE A 207 -7.47 5.96 1.81
CA ILE A 207 -8.10 7.25 2.12
C ILE A 207 -8.99 7.21 3.37
N THR A 208 -9.83 6.19 3.51
CA THR A 208 -10.73 6.03 4.67
C THR A 208 -9.94 5.78 5.95
N PHE A 209 -8.88 4.97 5.88
CA PHE A 209 -8.01 4.68 7.01
C PHE A 209 -7.24 5.92 7.46
N LEU A 210 -6.60 6.65 6.52
CA LEU A 210 -5.86 7.88 6.81
C LEU A 210 -6.76 8.97 7.40
N THR A 211 -7.99 9.10 6.89
CA THR A 211 -8.99 10.03 7.45
C THR A 211 -9.30 9.70 8.91
N GLY A 212 -9.54 8.42 9.21
CA GLY A 212 -9.81 7.97 10.58
C GLY A 212 -8.61 8.16 11.52
N MET A 213 -7.39 7.97 11.03
CA MET A 213 -6.18 8.27 11.79
C MET A 213 -6.06 9.77 12.09
N GLY A 214 -6.26 10.64 11.08
CA GLY A 214 -6.23 12.09 11.26
C GLY A 214 -7.26 12.58 12.28
N ALA A 215 -8.48 12.01 12.27
CA ALA A 215 -9.52 12.33 13.24
C ALA A 215 -9.15 11.92 14.69
N SER A 216 -8.29 10.91 14.83
CA SER A 216 -7.84 10.34 16.12
C SER A 216 -6.49 10.90 16.60
N ALA A 217 -5.88 11.81 15.83
CA ALA A 217 -4.55 12.38 16.07
C ALA A 217 -4.56 13.59 17.02
#